data_AF-A0A6J5DTV7-F1
#
_entry.id   AF-A0A6J5DTV7-F1
#
_cell.length_a   1.000
_cell.length_b   1.000
_cell.length_c   1.000
_cell.angle_alpha   90.00
_cell.angle_beta   90.00
_cell.angle_gamma   90.00
#
_symmetry.space_group_name_H-M   'P 1'
#
loop_
_entity.id
_entity.type
_entity.pdbx_description
1 polymer ?
#
loop_
_entity_poly.entity_id
_entity_poly.type
_entity_poly.pdbx_seq_one_letter_code
_entity_poly.pdbx_strand_id
1 'polypeptide(L)'
;MAAHGRIRAMRAAAAALVVWAAGLAGASAAHAEVAAADPIDVAMRQCLARRDRSSTAGQIQCMGEARQQWQAVMEGAYQRLLKDAPAAAKRGWQDSQRRWVTWRKDEMHLLKAVYDTTRGTAYAMSSADLQLQPVRDRALALRGAADRYAPPPAAAPAAAASGAQGGAQGVAQANGKPAGAPRDPAVGRVRPCERDAACEHALFDLNRYYQKLRRKMPAHSAATLARAQRAWVAFRDATAPLVGEDGRVDLIGARIATMKRLSETAGNQ
;
A
#
# COMPACT_ATOMS: atom_id res chain seq x y z
N MET A 1 -71.54 -22.98 54.84
CA MET A 1 -70.88 -23.45 56.09
C MET A 1 -69.44 -22.95 56.07
N ALA A 2 -69.01 -22.33 57.17
CA ALA A 2 -67.76 -21.61 57.30
C ALA A 2 -66.56 -22.49 57.72
N ALA A 3 -65.39 -21.84 57.77
CA ALA A 3 -64.08 -22.20 58.36
C ALA A 3 -63.04 -22.75 57.35
N HIS A 4 -62.00 -22.03 56.93
CA HIS A 4 -60.85 -21.39 57.62
C HIS A 4 -59.68 -22.32 57.98
N GLY A 5 -58.52 -21.99 57.40
CA GLY A 5 -57.17 -22.50 57.69
C GLY A 5 -56.28 -22.28 56.45
N ARG A 6 -55.65 -21.12 56.15
CA ARG A 6 -54.54 -20.44 56.87
C ARG A 6 -53.48 -21.49 57.27
N ILE A 7 -52.30 -21.61 56.64
CA ILE A 7 -51.21 -20.62 56.56
C ILE A 7 -50.02 -21.23 55.77
N ARG A 8 -49.41 -20.41 54.89
CA ARG A 8 -47.97 -20.24 54.53
C ARG A 8 -47.06 -21.49 54.48
N ALA A 9 -46.11 -21.67 53.60
CA ALA A 9 -45.49 -20.94 52.49
C ALA A 9 -44.61 -22.03 51.82
N MET A 10 -44.37 -22.00 50.52
CA MET A 10 -43.04 -21.64 50.03
C MET A 10 -43.17 -21.20 48.58
N ARG A 11 -42.64 -20.00 48.36
CA ARG A 11 -42.50 -19.31 47.08
C ARG A 11 -41.29 -19.84 46.32
N ALA A 12 -41.30 -19.54 45.02
CA ALA A 12 -40.20 -19.57 44.06
C ALA A 12 -39.87 -20.98 43.51
N ALA A 13 -39.71 -21.21 42.21
CA ALA A 13 -39.43 -20.30 41.13
C ALA A 13 -40.12 -20.77 39.84
N ALA A 14 -40.89 -19.87 39.23
CA ALA A 14 -41.25 -19.93 37.82
C ALA A 14 -40.72 -18.63 37.22
N ALA A 15 -39.76 -18.73 36.31
CA ALA A 15 -39.56 -17.79 35.20
C ALA A 15 -38.31 -18.18 34.42
N ALA A 16 -38.49 -18.41 33.12
CA ALA A 16 -37.75 -17.79 32.04
C ALA A 16 -37.43 -18.80 30.93
N LEU A 17 -38.36 -19.00 30.01
CA LEU A 17 -38.01 -19.42 28.66
C LEU A 17 -38.85 -18.64 27.62
N VAL A 18 -38.09 -17.86 26.85
CA VAL A 18 -38.30 -17.47 25.44
C VAL A 18 -39.38 -16.42 25.14
N VAL A 19 -38.96 -15.15 25.19
CA VAL A 19 -39.33 -14.16 24.17
C VAL A 19 -38.04 -13.52 23.67
N TRP A 20 -37.58 -13.95 22.49
CA TRP A 20 -36.60 -13.21 21.69
C TRP A 20 -37.04 -13.31 20.23
N ALA A 21 -38.03 -12.50 19.89
CA ALA A 21 -38.52 -12.32 18.52
C ALA A 21 -38.89 -10.84 18.33
N ALA A 22 -37.88 -9.99 18.14
CA ALA A 22 -37.96 -8.70 17.45
C ALA A 22 -36.57 -8.02 17.52
N GLY A 23 -35.75 -8.15 16.49
CA GLY A 23 -34.45 -7.46 16.48
C GLY A 23 -33.47 -7.78 15.35
N LEU A 24 -33.87 -8.44 14.26
CA LEU A 24 -32.96 -8.79 13.15
C LEU A 24 -33.49 -8.36 11.78
N ALA A 25 -34.00 -7.13 11.68
CA ALA A 25 -34.28 -6.48 10.40
C ALA A 25 -33.65 -5.08 10.41
N GLY A 26 -32.32 -5.03 10.32
CA GLY A 26 -31.57 -3.78 10.37
C GLY A 26 -30.05 -3.97 10.46
N ALA A 27 -29.51 -5.03 9.88
CA ALA A 27 -28.07 -5.09 9.61
C ALA A 27 -27.85 -4.43 8.25
N SER A 28 -27.46 -3.15 8.27
CA SER A 28 -26.90 -2.49 7.09
C SER A 28 -25.79 -3.37 6.53
N ALA A 29 -25.97 -3.89 5.32
CA ALA A 29 -24.91 -4.51 4.57
C ALA A 29 -23.85 -3.43 4.30
N ALA A 30 -22.83 -3.38 5.14
CA ALA A 30 -21.59 -2.72 4.80
C ALA A 30 -20.95 -3.53 3.66
N HIS A 31 -21.36 -3.25 2.43
CA HIS A 31 -20.62 -3.69 1.26
C HIS A 31 -19.25 -3.02 1.33
N ALA A 32 -18.24 -3.78 1.73
CA ALA A 32 -16.87 -3.40 1.43
C ALA A 32 -16.77 -3.35 -0.10
N GLU A 33 -16.86 -2.16 -0.69
CA GLU A 33 -16.57 -1.97 -2.10
C GLU A 33 -15.14 -2.46 -2.32
N VAL A 34 -15.01 -3.62 -2.97
CA VAL A 34 -13.73 -4.08 -3.48
C VAL A 34 -13.30 -3.01 -4.48
N ALA A 35 -12.30 -2.21 -4.11
CA ALA A 35 -11.74 -1.20 -4.99
C ALA A 35 -11.49 -1.83 -6.36
N ALA A 36 -12.12 -1.27 -7.41
CA ALA A 36 -12.00 -1.80 -8.76
C ALA A 36 -10.52 -1.94 -9.12
N ALA A 37 -10.15 -3.09 -9.70
CA ALA A 37 -8.78 -3.34 -10.13
C ALA A 37 -8.33 -2.25 -11.12
N ASP A 38 -7.07 -1.81 -11.02
CA ASP A 38 -6.54 -0.80 -11.93
C ASP A 38 -6.68 -1.28 -13.39
N PRO A 39 -7.15 -0.42 -14.33
CA PRO A 39 -7.32 -0.79 -15.73
C PRO A 39 -6.07 -1.40 -16.37
N ILE A 40 -4.86 -1.03 -15.93
CA ILE A 40 -3.61 -1.60 -16.44
C ILE A 40 -3.50 -3.09 -16.07
N ASP A 41 -3.85 -3.44 -14.83
CA ASP A 41 -3.83 -4.84 -14.37
C ASP A 41 -4.95 -5.67 -15.04
N VAL A 42 -6.09 -5.05 -15.33
CA VAL A 42 -7.17 -5.65 -16.12
C VAL A 42 -6.69 -5.93 -17.55
N ALA A 43 -6.09 -4.92 -18.22
CA ALA A 43 -5.57 -5.04 -19.57
C ALA A 43 -4.43 -6.08 -19.66
N MET A 44 -3.57 -6.16 -18.65
CA MET A 44 -2.53 -7.19 -18.56
C MET A 44 -3.16 -8.60 -18.49
N ARG A 45 -4.16 -8.81 -17.64
CA ARG A 45 -4.87 -10.10 -17.54
C ARG A 45 -5.52 -10.50 -18.87
N GLN A 46 -6.14 -9.54 -19.56
CA GLN A 46 -6.71 -9.77 -20.89
C GLN A 46 -5.63 -10.10 -21.92
N CYS A 47 -4.50 -9.40 -21.90
CA CYS A 47 -3.36 -9.65 -22.78
C CYS A 47 -2.82 -11.07 -22.61
N LEU A 48 -2.62 -11.51 -21.36
CA LEU A 48 -2.14 -12.85 -21.02
C LEU A 48 -3.09 -13.96 -21.46
N ALA A 49 -4.38 -13.67 -21.61
CA ALA A 49 -5.41 -14.62 -22.07
C ALA A 49 -5.51 -14.70 -23.61
N ARG A 50 -4.83 -13.82 -24.37
CA ARG A 50 -4.88 -13.85 -25.83
C ARG A 50 -4.16 -15.07 -26.40
N ARG A 51 -4.76 -15.69 -27.43
CA ARG A 51 -4.17 -16.85 -28.10
C ARG A 51 -2.78 -16.56 -28.69
N ASP A 52 -2.59 -15.38 -29.29
CA ASP A 52 -1.31 -14.96 -29.88
C ASP A 52 -0.25 -14.56 -28.83
N ARG A 53 -0.61 -14.49 -27.54
CA ARG A 53 0.30 -14.22 -26.42
C ARG A 53 0.49 -15.43 -25.49
N SER A 54 0.08 -16.62 -25.93
CA SER A 54 0.14 -17.86 -25.15
C SER A 54 1.55 -18.41 -24.90
N SER A 55 2.53 -18.05 -25.75
CA SER A 55 3.93 -18.42 -25.53
C SER A 55 4.54 -17.65 -24.36
N THR A 56 5.57 -18.20 -23.71
CA THR A 56 6.31 -17.50 -22.64
C THR A 56 6.78 -16.11 -23.10
N ALA A 57 7.28 -15.99 -24.33
CA ALA A 57 7.71 -14.71 -24.88
C ALA A 57 6.54 -13.71 -24.99
N GLY A 58 5.38 -14.18 -25.46
CA GLY A 58 4.16 -13.38 -25.51
C GLY A 58 3.67 -12.94 -24.13
N GLN A 59 3.77 -13.81 -23.13
CA GLN A 59 3.42 -13.47 -21.75
C GLN A 59 4.38 -12.41 -21.15
N ILE A 60 5.69 -12.59 -21.33
CA ILE A 60 6.70 -11.59 -20.92
C ILE A 60 6.46 -10.26 -21.63
N GLN A 61 6.06 -10.28 -22.90
CA GLN A 61 5.69 -9.07 -23.64
C GLN A 61 4.50 -8.35 -23.00
N CYS A 62 3.42 -9.08 -22.64
CA CYS A 62 2.28 -8.48 -21.92
C CYS A 62 2.71 -7.82 -20.60
N MET A 63 3.58 -8.47 -19.82
CA MET A 63 4.10 -7.91 -18.58
C MET A 63 4.98 -6.68 -18.84
N GLY A 64 5.76 -6.69 -19.91
CA GLY A 64 6.58 -5.56 -20.36
C GLY A 64 5.73 -4.35 -20.77
N GLU A 65 4.65 -4.58 -21.53
CA GLU A 65 3.66 -3.56 -21.91
C GLU A 65 2.99 -2.97 -20.66
N ALA A 66 2.56 -3.80 -19.71
CA ALA A 66 1.99 -3.34 -18.44
C ALA A 66 2.98 -2.51 -17.62
N ARG A 67 4.26 -2.91 -17.57
CA ARG A 67 5.32 -2.15 -16.89
C ARG A 67 5.50 -0.76 -17.49
N GLN A 68 5.44 -0.63 -18.82
CA GLN A 68 5.53 0.67 -19.50
C GLN A 68 4.33 1.56 -19.15
N GLN A 69 3.12 1.00 -19.10
CA GLN A 69 1.93 1.73 -18.70
C GLN A 69 2.02 2.20 -17.24
N TRP A 70 2.45 1.32 -16.32
CA TRP A 70 2.68 1.67 -14.93
C TRP A 70 3.76 2.75 -14.77
N GLN A 71 4.82 2.71 -15.59
CA GLN A 71 5.84 3.76 -15.62
C GLN A 71 5.25 5.12 -16.03
N ALA A 72 4.35 5.16 -17.01
CA ALA A 72 3.67 6.39 -17.41
C ALA A 72 2.76 6.94 -16.30
N VAL A 73 2.03 6.06 -15.59
CA VAL A 73 1.26 6.44 -14.41
C VAL A 73 2.16 7.00 -13.31
N MET A 74 3.30 6.36 -13.05
CA MET A 74 4.26 6.81 -12.05
C MET A 74 4.74 8.22 -12.33
N GLU A 75 5.12 8.51 -13.59
CA GLU A 75 5.56 9.84 -14.01
C GLU A 75 4.43 10.88 -13.89
N GLY A 76 3.23 10.56 -14.38
CA GLY A 76 2.07 11.45 -14.26
C GLY A 76 1.69 11.76 -12.81
N ALA A 77 1.71 10.75 -11.94
CA ALA A 77 1.47 10.91 -10.50
C ALA A 77 2.56 11.75 -9.83
N TYR A 78 3.82 11.56 -10.22
CA TYR A 78 4.94 12.37 -9.74
C TYR A 78 4.77 13.85 -10.13
N GLN A 79 4.40 14.15 -11.37
CA GLN A 79 4.15 15.53 -11.80
C GLN A 79 2.98 16.18 -11.05
N ARG A 80 1.87 15.47 -10.85
CA ARG A 80 0.74 15.95 -10.02
C ARG A 80 1.20 16.25 -8.60
N LEU A 81 1.94 15.32 -7.99
CA LEU A 81 2.50 15.50 -6.65
C LEU A 81 3.37 16.75 -6.57
N LEU A 82 4.27 16.96 -7.54
CA LEU A 82 5.15 18.13 -7.54
C LEU A 82 4.39 19.45 -7.75
N LYS A 83 3.20 19.42 -8.35
CA LYS A 83 2.35 20.60 -8.49
C LYS A 83 1.75 21.00 -7.14
N ASP A 84 1.12 20.05 -6.45
CA ASP A 84 0.21 20.34 -5.33
C ASP A 84 0.87 20.16 -3.94
N ALA A 85 1.98 19.43 -3.85
CA ALA A 85 2.65 19.18 -2.57
C ALA A 85 3.31 20.43 -1.96
N PRO A 86 3.28 20.58 -0.62
CA PRO A 86 3.97 21.67 0.08
C PRO A 86 5.49 21.56 -0.11
N ALA A 87 6.20 22.69 -0.03
CA ALA A 87 7.62 22.80 -0.41
C ALA A 87 8.56 21.80 0.30
N ALA A 88 8.31 21.46 1.56
CA ALA A 88 9.09 20.46 2.29
C ALA A 88 8.87 19.04 1.74
N ALA A 89 7.61 18.64 1.57
CA ALA A 89 7.26 17.34 1.00
C ALA A 89 7.75 17.22 -0.45
N LYS A 90 7.59 18.29 -1.25
CA LYS A 90 8.07 18.36 -2.64
C LYS A 90 9.56 18.00 -2.75
N ARG A 91 10.41 18.64 -1.92
CA ARG A 91 11.85 18.34 -1.88
C ARG A 91 12.13 16.90 -1.46
N GLY A 92 11.41 16.39 -0.47
CA GLY A 92 11.55 15.00 -0.02
C GLY A 92 11.17 13.99 -1.12
N TRP A 93 10.04 14.19 -1.79
CA TRP A 93 9.59 13.33 -2.89
C TRP A 93 10.54 13.40 -4.10
N GLN A 94 11.13 14.56 -4.39
CA GLN A 94 12.19 14.68 -5.40
C GLN A 94 13.43 13.86 -5.03
N ASP A 95 13.89 13.90 -3.78
CA ASP A 95 15.01 13.07 -3.31
C ASP A 95 14.68 11.58 -3.37
N SER A 96 13.52 11.18 -2.83
CA SER A 96 13.00 9.82 -2.92
C SER A 96 12.97 9.33 -4.37
N GLN A 97 12.48 10.13 -5.32
CA GLN A 97 12.39 9.74 -6.73
C GLN A 97 13.76 9.57 -7.38
N ARG A 98 14.70 10.49 -7.18
CA ARG A 98 16.08 10.34 -7.72
C ARG A 98 16.74 9.07 -7.19
N ARG A 99 16.62 8.80 -5.88
CA ARG A 99 17.20 7.60 -5.27
C ARG A 99 16.52 6.32 -5.73
N TRP A 100 15.20 6.35 -5.95
CA TRP A 100 14.48 5.24 -6.54
C TRP A 100 15.03 4.89 -7.93
N VAL A 101 15.21 5.88 -8.81
CA VAL A 101 15.77 5.65 -10.16
C VAL A 101 17.18 5.06 -10.09
N THR A 102 18.05 5.61 -9.23
CA THR A 102 19.40 5.08 -9.02
C THR A 102 19.35 3.61 -8.55
N TRP A 103 18.51 3.31 -7.57
CA TRP A 103 18.32 1.94 -7.10
C TRP A 103 17.83 1.02 -8.22
N ARG A 104 16.81 1.41 -8.99
CA ARG A 104 16.27 0.57 -10.07
C ARG A 104 17.33 0.23 -11.11
N LYS A 105 18.23 1.17 -11.44
CA LYS A 105 19.35 0.92 -12.35
C LYS A 105 20.28 -0.17 -11.81
N ASP A 106 20.73 -0.05 -10.56
CA ASP A 106 21.62 -1.04 -9.95
C ASP A 106 20.92 -2.39 -9.71
N GLU A 107 19.63 -2.36 -9.39
CA GLU A 107 18.81 -3.57 -9.22
C GLU A 107 18.72 -4.38 -10.51
N MET A 108 18.64 -3.75 -11.69
CA MET A 108 18.64 -4.49 -12.95
C MET A 108 19.95 -5.26 -13.17
N HIS A 109 21.09 -4.72 -12.74
CA HIS A 109 22.36 -5.45 -12.78
C HIS A 109 22.37 -6.65 -11.81
N LEU A 110 21.78 -6.48 -10.62
CA LEU A 110 21.61 -7.59 -9.67
C LEU A 110 20.69 -8.68 -10.22
N LEU A 111 19.51 -8.31 -10.77
CA LEU A 111 18.59 -9.27 -11.35
C LEU A 111 19.27 -10.05 -12.49
N LYS A 112 19.96 -9.34 -13.39
CA LYS A 112 20.73 -10.00 -14.45
C LYS A 112 21.74 -11.00 -13.87
N ALA A 113 22.56 -10.58 -12.91
CA ALA A 113 23.56 -11.45 -12.28
C ALA A 113 22.96 -12.69 -11.61
N VAL A 114 21.76 -12.61 -11.03
CA VAL A 114 21.08 -13.76 -10.42
C VAL A 114 20.49 -14.67 -11.49
N TYR A 115 19.74 -14.12 -12.43
CA TYR A 115 19.01 -14.91 -13.43
C TYR A 115 19.92 -15.51 -14.52
N ASP A 116 21.09 -14.92 -14.78
CA ASP A 116 22.12 -15.52 -15.65
C ASP A 116 22.66 -16.86 -15.08
N THR A 117 22.42 -17.15 -13.79
CA THR A 117 22.77 -18.44 -13.16
C THR A 117 21.69 -19.51 -13.28
N THR A 118 20.57 -19.21 -13.96
CA THR A 118 19.39 -20.07 -14.04
C THR A 118 19.08 -20.53 -15.47
N ARG A 119 18.32 -21.62 -15.61
CA ARG A 119 17.86 -22.14 -16.90
C ARG A 119 16.36 -22.40 -16.90
N GLY A 120 15.72 -22.15 -18.04
CA GLY A 120 14.29 -22.42 -18.25
C GLY A 120 13.41 -21.16 -18.20
N THR A 121 12.27 -21.26 -18.89
CA THR A 121 11.32 -20.15 -19.10
C THR A 121 10.60 -19.70 -17.83
N ALA A 122 10.45 -20.57 -16.83
CA ALA A 122 9.84 -20.22 -15.55
C ALA A 122 10.62 -19.10 -14.82
N TYR A 123 11.95 -19.14 -14.87
CA TYR A 123 12.78 -18.08 -14.29
C TYR A 123 12.71 -16.78 -15.10
N ALA A 124 12.57 -16.85 -16.43
CA ALA A 124 12.34 -15.67 -17.25
C ALA A 124 11.02 -14.95 -16.89
N MET A 125 9.95 -15.71 -16.66
CA MET A 125 8.67 -15.18 -16.15
C MET A 125 8.83 -14.53 -14.77
N SER A 126 9.52 -15.19 -13.84
CA SER A 126 9.79 -14.63 -12.51
C SER A 126 10.64 -13.36 -12.57
N SER A 127 11.59 -13.26 -13.50
CA SER A 127 12.40 -12.06 -13.72
C SER A 127 11.57 -10.91 -14.27
N ALA A 128 10.66 -11.19 -15.20
CA ALA A 128 9.73 -10.19 -15.73
C ALA A 128 8.83 -9.61 -14.63
N ASP A 129 8.33 -10.45 -13.71
CA ASP A 129 7.53 -10.01 -12.57
C ASP A 129 8.31 -9.10 -11.61
N LEU A 130 9.54 -9.49 -11.24
CA LEU A 130 10.43 -8.67 -10.40
C LEU A 130 10.81 -7.31 -11.02
N GLN A 131 10.68 -7.18 -12.33
CA GLN A 131 10.87 -5.91 -13.03
C GLN A 131 9.58 -5.07 -13.08
N LEU A 132 8.41 -5.71 -13.09
CA LEU A 132 7.09 -5.07 -13.16
C LEU A 132 6.64 -4.54 -11.79
N GLN A 133 6.57 -5.40 -10.77
CA GLN A 133 5.94 -5.07 -9.48
C GLN A 133 6.48 -3.79 -8.84
N PRO A 134 7.81 -3.55 -8.77
CA PRO A 134 8.32 -2.34 -8.12
C PRO A 134 7.96 -1.03 -8.85
N VAL A 135 7.67 -1.08 -10.16
CA VAL A 135 7.20 0.08 -10.92
C VAL A 135 5.74 0.36 -10.59
N ARG A 136 4.91 -0.69 -10.55
CA ARG A 136 3.51 -0.61 -10.12
C ARG A 136 3.39 -0.07 -8.69
N ASP A 137 4.12 -0.63 -7.75
CA ASP A 137 4.08 -0.21 -6.34
C ASP A 137 4.51 1.25 -6.18
N ARG A 138 5.54 1.69 -6.91
CA ARG A 138 5.98 3.09 -6.90
C ARG A 138 4.93 4.01 -7.51
N ALA A 139 4.28 3.60 -8.59
CA ALA A 139 3.20 4.36 -9.21
C ALA A 139 2.03 4.57 -8.26
N LEU A 140 1.62 3.51 -7.55
CA LEU A 140 0.54 3.58 -6.55
C LEU A 140 0.92 4.44 -5.34
N ALA A 141 2.15 4.31 -4.84
CA ALA A 141 2.64 5.14 -3.74
C ALA A 141 2.64 6.64 -4.09
N LEU A 142 3.09 7.00 -5.30
CA LEU A 142 3.07 8.38 -5.78
C LEU A 142 1.64 8.88 -6.05
N ARG A 143 0.76 8.02 -6.57
CA ARG A 143 -0.66 8.34 -6.78
C ARG A 143 -1.33 8.68 -5.44
N GLY A 144 -1.23 7.79 -4.45
CA GLY A 144 -1.78 8.02 -3.12
C GLY A 144 -1.20 9.26 -2.45
N ALA A 145 0.11 9.53 -2.61
CA ALA A 145 0.71 10.75 -2.11
C ALA A 145 0.20 12.02 -2.83
N ALA A 146 0.05 11.99 -4.15
CA ALA A 146 -0.52 13.10 -4.92
C ALA A 146 -1.97 13.39 -4.49
N ASP A 147 -2.77 12.34 -4.30
CA ASP A 147 -4.18 12.48 -3.92
C ASP A 147 -4.32 13.05 -2.49
N ARG A 148 -3.39 12.74 -1.57
CA ARG A 148 -3.33 13.37 -0.23
C ARG A 148 -3.00 14.87 -0.26
N TYR A 149 -2.25 15.34 -1.26
CA TYR A 149 -1.90 16.75 -1.40
C TYR A 149 -2.83 17.52 -2.35
N ALA A 150 -3.72 16.81 -3.05
CA ALA A 150 -4.64 17.43 -3.98
C ALA A 150 -5.47 18.51 -3.26
N PRO A 151 -5.69 19.67 -3.89
CA PRO A 151 -6.57 20.67 -3.33
C PRO A 151 -7.97 20.06 -3.13
N PRO A 152 -8.71 20.46 -2.07
CA PRO A 152 -10.08 20.02 -1.91
C PRO A 152 -10.84 20.32 -3.20
N PRO A 153 -11.73 19.42 -3.66
CA PRO A 153 -12.54 19.71 -4.83
C PRO A 153 -13.20 21.07 -4.62
N ALA A 154 -13.01 21.97 -5.59
CA ALA A 154 -13.66 23.28 -5.55
C ALA A 154 -15.13 23.04 -5.24
N ALA A 155 -15.65 23.66 -4.17
CA ALA A 155 -17.04 23.52 -3.80
C ALA A 155 -17.87 23.74 -5.06
N ALA A 156 -18.55 22.69 -5.51
CA ALA A 156 -19.48 22.82 -6.63
C ALA A 156 -20.40 24.01 -6.29
N PRO A 157 -20.64 24.94 -7.23
CA PRO A 157 -21.56 26.04 -6.96
C PRO A 157 -22.86 25.41 -6.49
N ALA A 158 -23.23 25.71 -5.25
CA ALA A 158 -24.49 25.27 -4.68
C ALA A 158 -25.57 25.67 -5.68
N ALA A 159 -26.19 24.68 -6.32
CA ALA A 159 -27.32 24.91 -7.19
C ALA A 159 -28.31 25.77 -6.40
N ALA A 160 -28.59 26.96 -6.94
CA ALA A 160 -29.50 27.92 -6.34
C ALA A 160 -30.89 27.28 -6.24
N ALA A 161 -31.18 26.66 -5.10
CA ALA A 161 -32.52 26.32 -4.69
C ALA A 161 -33.23 27.64 -4.38
N SER A 162 -33.90 28.18 -5.39
CA SER A 162 -34.83 29.28 -5.27
C SER A 162 -36.13 28.68 -4.71
N GLY A 163 -36.54 29.05 -3.50
CA GLY A 163 -37.79 28.52 -2.96
C GLY A 163 -38.11 28.90 -1.52
N ALA A 164 -38.70 30.09 -1.38
CA ALA A 164 -39.65 30.50 -0.35
C ALA A 164 -39.18 30.78 1.09
N GLN A 165 -39.47 32.03 1.47
CA GLN A 165 -39.31 32.69 2.76
C GLN A 165 -40.29 32.18 3.83
N GLY A 166 -39.84 32.16 5.09
CA GLY A 166 -40.66 32.10 6.29
C GLY A 166 -39.79 32.50 7.49
N GLY A 167 -40.08 33.66 8.09
CA GLY A 167 -39.16 34.38 8.98
C GLY A 167 -39.24 34.05 10.47
N ALA A 168 -38.51 34.90 11.21
CA ALA A 168 -38.49 35.15 12.67
C ALA A 168 -37.36 34.48 13.50
N GLN A 169 -36.22 35.19 13.53
CA GLN A 169 -35.47 35.71 14.70
C GLN A 169 -35.39 34.89 16.01
N GLY A 170 -34.16 34.63 16.47
CA GLY A 170 -33.91 34.32 17.88
C GLY A 170 -32.48 33.89 18.25
N VAL A 171 -31.63 34.88 18.55
CA VAL A 171 -30.48 34.87 19.50
C VAL A 171 -29.16 34.14 19.14
N ALA A 172 -28.08 34.89 19.35
CA ALA A 172 -26.69 34.59 19.11
C ALA A 172 -26.13 33.37 19.88
N GLN A 173 -25.19 32.66 19.24
CA GLN A 173 -24.04 32.08 19.93
C GLN A 173 -22.79 32.14 19.06
N ALA A 174 -21.73 32.63 19.71
CA ALA A 174 -20.42 32.92 19.17
C ALA A 174 -19.61 31.65 18.89
N ASN A 175 -18.64 31.85 17.99
CA ASN A 175 -17.35 31.15 17.95
C ASN A 175 -17.36 29.62 17.99
N GLY A 176 -17.42 29.05 16.79
CA GLY A 176 -16.92 27.70 16.52
C GLY A 176 -16.36 27.64 15.12
N LYS A 177 -15.22 28.31 14.86
CA LYS A 177 -14.37 27.93 13.73
C LYS A 177 -14.10 26.44 13.92
N PRO A 178 -14.47 25.52 13.02
CA PRO A 178 -14.00 24.16 13.13
C PRO A 178 -12.48 24.27 13.02
N ALA A 179 -11.81 24.11 14.15
CA ALA A 179 -10.38 23.95 14.21
C ALA A 179 -10.09 22.81 13.23
N GLY A 180 -9.41 23.16 12.13
CA GLY A 180 -8.95 22.15 11.19
C GLY A 180 -8.26 21.09 12.01
N ALA A 181 -8.72 19.85 11.87
CA ALA A 181 -7.99 18.70 12.40
C ALA A 181 -6.50 18.91 12.06
N PRO A 182 -5.57 18.64 13.00
CA PRO A 182 -4.15 18.78 12.72
C PRO A 182 -3.88 18.05 11.42
N ARG A 183 -3.56 18.79 10.34
CA ARG A 183 -3.09 18.17 9.12
C ARG A 183 -1.77 17.54 9.52
N ASP A 184 -1.71 16.21 9.52
CA ASP A 184 -0.48 15.50 9.80
C ASP A 184 0.65 16.12 8.99
N PRO A 185 1.82 16.35 9.62
CA PRO A 185 2.90 17.04 8.95
C PRO A 185 3.28 16.27 7.68
N ALA A 186 3.32 16.97 6.55
CA ALA A 186 3.61 16.37 5.25
C ALA A 186 4.99 15.67 5.17
N VAL A 187 5.86 15.94 6.16
CA VAL A 187 7.12 15.24 6.42
C VAL A 187 7.22 15.01 7.92
N GLY A 188 7.34 13.75 8.33
CA GLY A 188 7.44 13.34 9.74
C GLY A 188 8.85 12.97 10.15
N ARG A 189 9.16 13.12 11.45
CA ARG A 189 10.38 12.53 12.02
C ARG A 189 10.15 11.03 12.19
N VAL A 190 11.03 10.23 11.63
CA VAL A 190 11.01 8.77 11.77
C VAL A 190 11.93 8.37 12.92
N ARG A 191 11.45 7.57 13.86
CA ARG A 191 12.28 7.09 14.98
C ARG A 191 13.34 6.10 14.47
N PRO A 192 14.47 5.92 15.17
CA PRO A 192 15.40 4.83 14.90
C PRO A 192 14.67 3.48 14.85
N CYS A 193 15.06 2.62 13.92
CA CYS A 193 14.39 1.34 13.70
C CYS A 193 14.47 0.39 14.91
N GLU A 194 15.55 0.48 15.70
CA GLU A 194 15.73 -0.24 16.98
C GLU A 194 14.67 0.11 18.06
N ARG A 195 13.90 1.19 17.88
CA ARG A 195 12.83 1.60 18.81
C ARG A 195 11.45 1.14 18.37
N ASP A 196 11.38 0.36 17.30
CA ASP A 196 10.18 -0.13 16.65
C ASP A 196 10.37 -1.62 16.36
N ALA A 197 9.75 -2.48 17.17
CA ALA A 197 9.95 -3.93 17.11
C ALA A 197 9.58 -4.51 15.72
N ALA A 198 8.59 -3.94 15.03
CA ALA A 198 8.22 -4.39 13.69
C ALA A 198 9.32 -4.02 12.67
N CYS A 199 9.86 -2.81 12.76
CA CYS A 199 10.98 -2.38 11.93
C CYS A 199 12.25 -3.21 12.22
N GLU A 200 12.60 -3.40 13.48
CA GLU A 200 13.78 -4.17 13.90
C GLU A 200 13.72 -5.61 13.37
N HIS A 201 12.57 -6.27 13.57
CA HIS A 201 12.35 -7.63 13.06
C HIS A 201 12.47 -7.68 11.52
N ALA A 202 11.86 -6.73 10.81
CA ALA A 202 11.95 -6.66 9.36
C ALA A 202 13.39 -6.43 8.87
N LEU A 203 14.18 -5.58 9.53
CA LEU A 203 15.60 -5.40 9.19
C LEU A 203 16.44 -6.64 9.47
N PHE A 204 16.17 -7.35 10.57
CA PHE A 204 16.83 -8.62 10.86
C PHE A 204 16.62 -9.62 9.73
N ASP A 205 15.36 -9.79 9.29
CA ASP A 205 15.03 -10.70 8.21
C ASP A 205 15.63 -10.27 6.87
N LEU A 206 15.62 -8.98 6.58
CA LEU A 206 16.26 -8.45 5.37
C LEU A 206 17.75 -8.78 5.35
N ASN A 207 18.45 -8.57 6.46
CA ASN A 207 19.88 -8.88 6.58
C ASN A 207 20.12 -10.40 6.45
N ARG A 208 19.26 -11.23 7.03
CA ARG A 208 19.31 -12.69 6.89
C ARG A 208 19.25 -13.13 5.43
N TYR A 209 18.27 -12.65 4.66
CA TYR A 209 18.15 -13.02 3.25
C TYR A 209 19.23 -12.38 2.36
N TYR A 210 19.67 -11.16 2.67
CA TYR A 210 20.82 -10.53 1.99
C TYR A 210 22.08 -11.40 2.12
N GLN A 211 22.39 -11.88 3.33
CA GLN A 211 23.55 -12.74 3.55
C GLN A 211 23.40 -14.10 2.87
N LYS A 212 22.18 -14.68 2.90
CA LYS A 212 21.88 -15.93 2.19
C LYS A 212 22.10 -15.80 0.69
N LEU A 213 21.59 -14.74 0.05
CA LEU A 213 21.81 -14.45 -1.36
C LEU A 213 23.31 -14.23 -1.64
N ARG A 214 23.99 -13.42 -0.84
CA ARG A 214 25.43 -13.12 -1.01
C ARG A 214 26.28 -14.39 -1.06
N ARG A 215 25.99 -15.39 -0.21
CA ARG A 215 26.73 -16.67 -0.19
C ARG A 215 26.51 -17.54 -1.43
N LYS A 216 25.38 -17.36 -2.13
CA LYS A 216 25.02 -18.11 -3.34
C LYS A 216 25.47 -17.43 -4.63
N MET A 217 25.76 -16.13 -4.60
CA MET A 217 26.15 -15.39 -5.79
C MET A 217 27.60 -15.70 -6.20
N PRO A 218 27.88 -15.78 -7.52
CA PRO A 218 29.25 -15.84 -8.01
C PRO A 218 30.09 -14.64 -7.55
N ALA A 219 31.36 -14.88 -7.21
CA ALA A 219 32.26 -13.85 -6.68
C ALA A 219 32.38 -12.62 -7.59
N HIS A 220 32.44 -12.84 -8.91
CA HIS A 220 32.56 -11.76 -9.91
C HIS A 220 31.33 -10.84 -9.95
N SER A 221 30.16 -11.32 -9.53
CA SER A 221 28.91 -10.55 -9.58
C SER A 221 28.42 -10.10 -8.20
N ALA A 222 29.05 -10.54 -7.11
CA ALA A 222 28.67 -10.18 -5.73
C ALA A 222 28.61 -8.66 -5.46
N ALA A 223 29.42 -7.87 -6.18
CA ALA A 223 29.40 -6.41 -6.06
C ALA A 223 28.08 -5.77 -6.54
N THR A 224 27.34 -6.43 -7.44
CA THR A 224 26.02 -5.94 -7.92
C THR A 224 25.01 -5.91 -6.78
N LEU A 225 24.97 -6.96 -5.94
CA LEU A 225 24.12 -7.03 -4.75
C LEU A 225 24.42 -5.91 -3.76
N ALA A 226 25.70 -5.68 -3.49
CA ALA A 226 26.11 -4.65 -2.55
C ALA A 226 25.73 -3.24 -3.04
N ARG A 227 25.90 -2.95 -4.34
CA ARG A 227 25.48 -1.67 -4.94
C ARG A 227 23.97 -1.48 -4.90
N ALA A 228 23.22 -2.46 -5.40
CA ALA A 228 21.77 -2.41 -5.42
C ALA A 228 21.17 -2.26 -4.02
N GLN A 229 21.71 -2.99 -3.03
CA GLN A 229 21.25 -2.88 -1.65
C GLN A 229 21.55 -1.52 -1.03
N ARG A 230 22.74 -0.96 -1.24
CA ARG A 230 23.06 0.40 -0.75
C ARG A 230 22.15 1.46 -1.37
N ALA A 231 21.91 1.37 -2.68
CA ALA A 231 21.00 2.29 -3.37
C ALA A 231 19.57 2.16 -2.85
N TRP A 232 19.09 0.93 -2.58
CA TRP A 232 17.79 0.70 -1.97
C TRP A 232 17.69 1.29 -0.56
N VAL A 233 18.71 1.12 0.29
CA VAL A 233 18.76 1.73 1.63
C VAL A 233 18.65 3.25 1.53
N ALA A 234 19.40 3.85 0.61
CA ALA A 234 19.33 5.30 0.37
C ALA A 234 17.93 5.74 -0.04
N PHE A 235 17.24 4.98 -0.91
CA PHE A 235 15.85 5.22 -1.30
C PHE A 235 14.88 5.10 -0.11
N ARG A 236 14.99 4.03 0.68
CA ARG A 236 14.18 3.80 1.89
C ARG A 236 14.31 4.98 2.85
N ASP A 237 15.53 5.42 3.13
CA ASP A 237 15.79 6.49 4.10
C ASP A 237 15.26 7.85 3.64
N ALA A 238 15.31 8.14 2.32
CA ALA A 238 14.70 9.35 1.77
C ALA A 238 13.17 9.28 1.73
N THR A 239 12.59 8.09 1.73
CA THR A 239 11.14 7.88 1.61
C THR A 239 10.46 7.77 2.98
N ALA A 240 11.13 7.20 3.98
CA ALA A 240 10.54 6.95 5.30
C ALA A 240 9.90 8.20 5.95
N PRO A 241 10.52 9.40 5.93
CA PRO A 241 9.89 10.62 6.45
C PRO A 241 8.58 11.04 5.74
N LEU A 242 8.36 10.54 4.52
CA LEU A 242 7.20 10.88 3.67
C LEU A 242 6.04 9.89 3.83
N VAL A 243 6.33 8.69 4.31
CA VAL A 243 5.36 7.58 4.41
C VAL A 243 5.11 7.12 5.85
N GLY A 244 5.87 7.65 6.82
CA GLY A 244 5.75 7.28 8.22
C GLY A 244 6.42 5.95 8.57
N GLU A 245 6.17 5.47 9.78
CA GLU A 245 6.82 4.27 10.31
C GLU A 245 6.26 2.99 9.68
N ASP A 246 4.94 2.88 9.55
CA ASP A 246 4.29 1.73 8.89
C ASP A 246 4.73 1.61 7.43
N GLY A 247 4.71 2.72 6.68
CA GLY A 247 5.17 2.73 5.30
C GLY A 247 6.66 2.38 5.17
N ARG A 248 7.50 2.71 6.17
CA ARG A 248 8.89 2.26 6.21
C ARG A 248 8.98 0.74 6.39
N VAL A 249 8.16 0.16 7.27
CA VAL A 249 8.10 -1.30 7.47
C VAL A 249 7.65 -2.00 6.19
N ASP A 250 6.65 -1.49 5.50
CA ASP A 250 6.18 -2.02 4.22
C ASP A 250 7.28 -2.02 3.15
N LEU A 251 8.04 -0.92 3.04
CA LEU A 251 9.19 -0.84 2.14
C LEU A 251 10.23 -1.94 2.44
N ILE A 252 10.51 -2.18 3.73
CA ILE A 252 11.43 -3.24 4.16
C ILE A 252 10.83 -4.61 3.82
N GLY A 253 9.54 -4.84 4.09
CA GLY A 253 8.81 -6.07 3.76
C GLY A 253 8.89 -6.44 2.28
N ALA A 254 8.63 -5.49 1.39
CA ALA A 254 8.77 -5.69 -0.06
C ALA A 254 10.21 -6.07 -0.46
N ARG A 255 11.21 -5.47 0.20
CA ARG A 255 12.62 -5.80 -0.02
C ARG A 255 12.98 -7.20 0.49
N ILE A 256 12.44 -7.61 1.63
CA ILE A 256 12.59 -8.98 2.17
C ILE A 256 12.07 -9.98 1.14
N ALA A 257 10.85 -9.79 0.62
CA ALA A 257 10.26 -10.68 -0.38
C ALA A 257 11.15 -10.82 -1.63
N THR A 258 11.71 -9.70 -2.10
CA THR A 258 12.66 -9.68 -3.22
C THR A 258 13.93 -10.48 -2.88
N MET A 259 14.56 -10.18 -1.74
CA MET A 259 15.81 -10.84 -1.31
C MET A 259 15.62 -12.33 -1.08
N LYS A 260 14.50 -12.72 -0.48
CA LYS A 260 14.11 -14.12 -0.30
C LYS A 260 14.03 -14.83 -1.64
N ARG A 261 13.22 -14.31 -2.58
CA ARG A 261 13.07 -14.88 -3.93
C ARG A 261 14.40 -15.00 -4.66
N LEU A 262 15.23 -13.96 -4.64
CA LEU A 262 16.55 -14.00 -5.26
C LEU A 262 17.46 -15.04 -4.58
N SER A 263 17.44 -15.15 -3.25
CA SER A 263 18.22 -16.17 -2.52
C SER A 263 17.75 -17.60 -2.79
N GLU A 264 16.49 -17.78 -3.17
CA GLU A 264 15.91 -19.05 -3.57
C GLU A 264 16.14 -19.34 -5.05
N THR A 265 16.51 -18.34 -5.85
CA THR A 265 16.74 -18.45 -7.31
C THR A 265 18.22 -18.61 -7.67
N ALA A 266 19.11 -17.86 -7.00
CA ALA A 266 20.53 -17.83 -7.33
C ALA A 266 21.18 -19.22 -7.18
N GLY A 267 21.91 -19.63 -8.22
CA GLY A 267 22.62 -20.92 -8.26
C GLY A 267 21.75 -22.14 -8.56
N ASN A 268 20.46 -21.95 -8.88
CA ASN A 268 19.60 -23.06 -9.34
C ASN A 268 19.82 -23.27 -10.84
N GLN A 269 20.58 -24.32 -11.16
CA GLN A 269 21.02 -24.66 -12.51
C GLN A 269 20.26 -25.83 -13.12
#